data_AF-A0A455UI03-F1
#
_entry.id   AF-A0A455UI03-F1
#
_cell.length_a   1.000
_cell.length_b   1.000
_cell.length_c   1.000
_cell.angle_alpha   90.00
_cell.angle_beta   90.00
_cell.angle_gamma   90.00
#
_symmetry.space_group_name_H-M   'P 1'
#
loop_
_entity.id
_entity.type
_entity.pdbx_description
1 polymer ?
#
loop_
_entity_poly.entity_id
_entity_poly.type
_entity_poly.pdbx_seq_one_letter_code
_entity_poly.pdbx_strand_id
1 'polypeptide(L)'
;MTTLGRTGIIAEHLLQQYGFSHHCRRIRAAEIPVLDLEHHPEAAFTRIVEECCRARDEDGIGAIVLGCGGMANLTQEISREVGLPVVEGVSAALKLAESLVGLGLYTSKHGDLAYPRPKAFTGKFAGLTDLALPLKPSTL
;
A
#
# COMPACT_ATOMS: atom_id res chain seq x y z
N MET A 1 7.12 8.09 -0.26
CA MET A 1 7.90 7.97 -1.51
C MET A 1 7.06 7.27 -2.57
N THR A 2 6.97 7.80 -3.78
CA THR A 2 6.33 7.15 -4.94
C THR A 2 7.30 7.08 -6.13
N THR A 3 6.96 6.30 -7.16
CA THR A 3 7.75 6.20 -8.40
C THR A 3 7.63 7.45 -9.26
N LEU A 4 6.41 7.92 -9.54
CA LEU A 4 6.14 9.04 -10.44
C LEU A 4 5.28 10.10 -9.78
N GLY A 5 5.57 11.39 -10.01
CA GLY A 5 4.81 12.50 -9.42
C GLY A 5 3.33 12.49 -9.78
N ARG A 6 2.96 11.97 -10.96
CA ARG A 6 1.56 11.86 -11.41
C ARG A 6 0.68 10.99 -10.50
N THR A 7 1.26 10.09 -9.70
CA THR A 7 0.49 9.26 -8.76
C THR A 7 0.40 9.89 -7.37
N GLY A 8 1.07 11.03 -7.14
CA GLY A 8 1.03 11.76 -5.86
C GLY A 8 -0.40 12.10 -5.44
N ILE A 9 -1.23 12.59 -6.37
CA ILE A 9 -2.63 12.93 -6.09
C ILE A 9 -3.47 11.72 -5.62
N ILE A 10 -3.16 10.52 -6.13
CA ILE A 10 -3.83 9.28 -5.70
C ILE A 10 -3.43 8.97 -4.26
N ALA A 11 -2.14 9.13 -3.92
CA ALA A 11 -1.66 8.93 -2.56
C ALA A 11 -2.25 9.95 -1.58
N GLU A 12 -2.41 11.21 -1.97
CA GLU A 12 -3.08 12.24 -1.16
C GLU A 12 -4.54 11.85 -0.86
N HIS A 13 -5.28 11.39 -1.88
CA HIS A 13 -6.65 10.94 -1.70
C HIS A 13 -6.76 9.75 -0.73
N LEU A 14 -5.86 8.77 -0.84
CA LEU A 14 -5.83 7.61 0.06
C LEU A 14 -5.48 8.01 1.50
N LEU A 15 -4.53 8.92 1.70
CA LEU A 15 -4.19 9.44 3.03
C LEU A 15 -5.40 10.12 3.68
N GLN A 16 -6.17 10.89 2.91
CA GLN A 16 -7.41 11.48 3.40
C GLN A 16 -8.44 10.42 3.76
N GLN A 17 -8.70 9.46 2.86
CA GLN A 17 -9.70 8.41 3.06
C GLN A 17 -9.36 7.51 4.26
N TYR A 18 -8.08 7.26 4.50
CA TYR A 18 -7.62 6.43 5.62
C TYR A 18 -7.33 7.21 6.91
N GLY A 19 -7.53 8.53 6.93
CA GLY A 19 -7.34 9.37 8.13
C GLY A 19 -5.88 9.65 8.50
N PHE A 20 -4.95 9.49 7.56
CA PHE A 20 -3.51 9.70 7.77
C PHE A 20 -2.97 11.01 7.16
N SER A 21 -3.84 11.87 6.63
CA SER A 21 -3.44 13.17 6.03
C SER A 21 -2.58 14.02 6.98
N HIS A 22 -2.92 14.06 8.27
CA HIS A 22 -2.16 14.81 9.28
C HIS A 22 -0.86 14.13 9.73
N HIS A 23 -0.71 12.83 9.45
CA HIS A 23 0.49 12.06 9.79
C HIS A 23 1.49 12.03 8.63
N CYS A 24 1.05 12.26 7.39
CA CYS A 24 1.92 12.34 6.24
C CYS A 24 2.36 13.79 5.99
N ARG A 25 3.63 14.07 6.26
CA ARG A 25 4.20 15.41 6.10
C ARG A 25 4.32 15.83 4.62
N ARG A 26 4.77 14.92 3.76
CA ARG A 26 5.00 15.19 2.35
C ARG A 26 4.93 13.90 1.52
N ILE A 27 4.38 14.01 0.32
CA ILE A 27 4.48 12.99 -0.72
C ILE A 27 5.56 13.44 -1.71
N ARG A 28 6.54 12.57 -1.92
CA ARG A 28 7.68 12.76 -2.82
C ARG A 28 7.74 11.66 -3.85
N ALA A 29 8.21 11.99 -5.04
CA ALA A 29 8.38 11.06 -6.15
C ALA A 29 9.85 11.03 -6.58
N ALA A 30 10.38 9.82 -6.82
CA ALA A 30 11.75 9.67 -7.31
C ALA A 30 11.88 9.95 -8.83
N GLU A 31 10.75 10.15 -9.52
CA GLU A 31 10.64 10.36 -10.97
C GLU A 31 11.27 9.23 -11.81
N ILE A 32 10.82 8.01 -11.52
CA ILE A 32 11.29 6.76 -12.12
C ILE A 32 10.07 5.98 -12.63
N PRO A 33 10.03 5.57 -13.91
CA PRO A 33 9.03 4.64 -14.42
C PRO A 33 8.99 3.34 -13.60
N VAL A 34 7.79 2.79 -13.37
CA VAL A 34 7.64 1.59 -12.53
C VAL A 34 8.43 0.40 -13.07
N LEU A 35 8.46 0.22 -14.39
CA LEU A 35 9.18 -0.90 -15.04
C LEU A 35 10.70 -0.77 -14.90
N ASP A 36 11.22 0.44 -14.66
CA ASP A 36 12.66 0.65 -14.50
C ASP A 36 13.17 0.11 -13.16
N LEU A 37 12.29 -0.17 -12.20
CA LEU A 37 12.63 -0.92 -10.99
C LEU A 37 13.16 -2.32 -11.32
N GLU A 38 12.70 -2.92 -12.43
CA GLU A 38 13.12 -4.25 -12.88
C GLU A 38 14.21 -4.15 -13.96
N HIS A 39 14.05 -3.25 -14.94
CA HIS A 39 14.99 -3.14 -16.06
C HIS A 39 16.30 -2.41 -15.71
N HIS A 40 16.25 -1.47 -14.76
CA HIS A 40 17.38 -0.61 -14.38
C HIS A 40 17.50 -0.46 -12.84
N PRO A 41 17.62 -1.57 -12.09
CA PRO A 41 17.46 -1.58 -10.63
C PRO A 41 18.48 -0.70 -9.90
N GLU A 42 19.74 -0.66 -10.33
CA GLU A 42 20.78 0.14 -9.68
C GLU A 42 20.53 1.65 -9.84
N ALA A 43 20.23 2.09 -11.06
CA ALA A 43 19.90 3.49 -11.32
C ALA A 43 18.61 3.90 -10.61
N ALA A 44 17.63 3.00 -10.55
CA ALA A 44 16.39 3.23 -9.85
C ALA A 44 16.63 3.37 -8.33
N PHE A 45 17.41 2.46 -7.75
CA PHE A 45 17.78 2.48 -6.34
C PHE A 45 18.47 3.78 -5.94
N THR A 46 19.51 4.19 -6.68
CA THR A 46 20.25 5.43 -6.40
C THR A 46 19.32 6.64 -6.34
N ARG A 47 18.42 6.79 -7.33
CA ARG A 47 17.47 7.92 -7.38
C ARG A 47 16.45 7.88 -6.23
N ILE A 48 16.01 6.68 -5.82
CA ILE A 48 15.13 6.51 -4.66
C ILE A 48 15.86 6.94 -3.38
N VAL A 49 17.08 6.47 -3.17
CA VAL A 49 17.88 6.81 -1.99
C VAL A 49 18.15 8.31 -1.94
N GLU A 50 18.54 8.93 -3.06
CA GLU A 50 18.74 10.38 -3.16
C GLU A 50 17.49 11.16 -2.74
N GLU A 51 16.31 10.81 -3.26
CA GLU A 51 15.06 11.47 -2.89
C GLU A 51 14.66 11.18 -1.43
N CYS A 52 14.95 9.98 -0.91
CA CYS A 52 14.72 9.65 0.51
C CYS A 52 15.63 10.48 1.44
N CYS A 53 16.89 10.68 1.08
CA CYS A 53 17.83 11.52 1.82
C CYS A 53 17.35 12.99 1.81
N ARG A 54 16.91 13.51 0.65
CA ARG A 54 16.27 14.83 0.58
C ARG A 54 15.05 14.91 1.50
N ALA A 55 14.18 13.89 1.51
CA ALA A 55 13.01 13.86 2.38
C ALA A 55 13.40 13.93 3.87
N ARG A 56 14.41 13.17 4.31
CA ARG A 56 14.94 13.20 5.67
C ARG A 56 15.41 14.61 6.06
N ASP A 57 16.19 15.25 5.19
CA ASP A 57 16.88 16.49 5.50
C ASP A 57 15.97 17.72 5.37
N GLU A 58 14.95 17.69 4.51
CA GLU A 58 14.12 18.84 4.16
C GLU A 58 12.71 18.84 4.78
N ASP A 59 12.11 17.67 5.05
CA ASP A 59 10.68 17.62 5.38
C ASP A 59 10.37 17.60 6.88
N GLY A 60 11.36 17.29 7.73
CA GLY A 60 11.16 17.09 9.17
C GLY A 60 10.37 15.81 9.48
N ILE A 61 10.73 14.70 8.81
CA ILE A 61 10.09 13.38 8.97
C ILE A 61 10.94 12.44 9.84
N GLY A 62 10.28 11.47 10.47
CA GLY A 62 10.94 10.42 11.26
C GLY A 62 10.87 9.02 10.64
N ALA A 63 10.20 8.86 9.50
CA ALA A 63 10.06 7.59 8.79
C ALA A 63 9.64 7.82 7.33
N ILE A 64 9.87 6.82 6.48
CA ILE A 64 9.51 6.82 5.07
C ILE A 64 8.57 5.65 4.77
N VAL A 65 7.50 5.90 4.01
CA VAL A 65 6.64 4.86 3.44
C VAL A 65 6.90 4.74 1.94
N LEU A 66 7.23 3.54 1.47
CA LEU A 66 7.39 3.22 0.05
C LEU A 66 6.02 2.95 -0.58
N GLY A 67 5.71 3.69 -1.65
CA GLY A 67 4.40 3.71 -2.31
C GLY A 67 4.28 2.80 -3.53
N CYS A 68 5.29 1.97 -3.81
CA CYS A 68 5.26 1.02 -4.93
C CYS A 68 5.65 -0.38 -4.46
N GLY A 69 4.85 -1.39 -4.80
CA GLY A 69 5.12 -2.78 -4.46
C GLY A 69 6.44 -3.32 -5.03
N GLY A 70 6.87 -2.79 -6.19
CA GLY A 70 8.17 -3.14 -6.79
C GLY A 70 9.39 -2.68 -5.97
N MET A 71 9.19 -1.85 -4.94
CA MET A 71 10.27 -1.39 -4.05
C MET A 71 10.41 -2.23 -2.77
N ALA A 72 9.58 -3.25 -2.56
CA ALA A 72 9.51 -3.98 -1.29
C ALA A 72 10.88 -4.54 -0.85
N ASN A 73 11.64 -5.11 -1.79
CA ASN A 73 12.95 -5.72 -1.52
C ASN A 73 14.06 -4.68 -1.22
N LEU A 74 13.82 -3.39 -1.46
CA LEU A 74 14.80 -2.32 -1.27
C LEU A 74 14.77 -1.73 0.16
N THR A 75 13.76 -2.10 0.95
CA THR A 75 13.43 -1.44 2.23
C THR A 75 14.58 -1.41 3.23
N GLN A 76 15.26 -2.55 3.45
CA GLN A 76 16.35 -2.61 4.42
C GLN A 76 17.57 -1.80 3.99
N GLU A 77 17.86 -1.81 2.70
CA GLU A 77 19.01 -1.10 2.14
C GLU A 77 18.78 0.42 2.15
N ILE A 78 17.61 0.88 1.68
CA ILE A 78 17.21 2.30 1.77
C ILE A 78 17.22 2.76 3.23
N SER A 79 16.71 1.95 4.16
CA SER A 79 16.71 2.28 5.59
C SER A 79 18.11 2.50 6.15
N ARG A 80 19.09 1.67 5.74
CA ARG A 80 20.50 1.82 6.15
C ARG A 80 21.12 3.09 5.57
N GLU A 81 20.93 3.35 4.28
CA GLU A 81 21.49 4.53 3.61
C GLU A 81 20.91 5.85 4.13
N VAL A 82 19.60 5.87 4.38
CA VAL A 82 18.89 7.07 4.83
C VAL A 82 19.02 7.27 6.34
N GLY A 83 19.19 6.20 7.11
CA GLY A 83 19.24 6.26 8.58
C GLY A 83 17.89 6.52 9.24
N LEU A 84 16.78 6.27 8.53
CA LEU A 84 15.42 6.37 9.05
C LEU A 84 14.68 5.03 8.86
N PRO A 85 13.69 4.70 9.72
CA PRO A 85 12.76 3.62 9.47
C PRO A 85 12.08 3.76 8.10
N VAL A 86 12.16 2.70 7.30
CA VAL A 86 11.46 2.59 6.01
C VAL A 86 10.44 1.46 6.10
N VAL A 87 9.20 1.75 5.72
CA VAL A 87 8.08 0.81 5.70
C VAL A 87 7.59 0.62 4.28
N GLU A 88 7.28 -0.61 3.90
CA GLU A 88 6.68 -0.94 2.61
C GLU A 88 5.37 -1.73 2.81
N GLY A 89 4.44 -1.59 1.86
CA GLY A 89 3.06 -2.04 2.02
C GLY A 89 2.85 -3.56 1.97
N VAL A 90 3.73 -4.34 1.33
CA VAL A 90 3.57 -5.79 1.11
C VAL A 90 3.74 -6.56 2.42
N SER A 91 4.90 -6.46 3.06
CA SER A 91 5.17 -7.15 4.33
C SER A 91 4.35 -6.55 5.47
N ALA A 92 4.13 -5.23 5.47
CA ALA A 92 3.26 -4.59 6.47
C ALA A 92 1.81 -5.10 6.37
N ALA A 93 1.26 -5.23 5.17
CA ALA A 93 -0.08 -5.79 4.97
C ALA A 93 -0.13 -7.27 5.35
N LEU A 94 0.90 -8.06 5.03
CA LEU A 94 0.98 -9.46 5.43
C LEU A 94 0.94 -9.59 6.96
N LYS A 95 1.75 -8.82 7.69
CA LYS A 95 1.78 -8.84 9.16
C LYS A 95 0.48 -8.34 9.77
N LEU A 96 -0.19 -7.35 9.16
CA LEU A 96 -1.52 -6.94 9.57
C LEU A 96 -2.55 -8.07 9.39
N ALA A 97 -2.54 -8.76 8.25
CA ALA A 97 -3.44 -9.86 7.97
C ALA A 97 -3.23 -11.05 8.93
N GLU A 98 -1.97 -11.45 9.16
CA GLU A 98 -1.61 -12.48 10.15
C GLU A 98 -2.13 -12.10 11.55
N SER A 99 -1.98 -10.84 11.94
CA SER A 99 -2.44 -10.35 13.25
C SER A 99 -3.96 -10.43 13.39
N LEU A 100 -4.71 -10.04 12.35
CA LEU A 100 -6.17 -10.12 12.35
C LEU A 100 -6.65 -11.57 12.45
N VAL A 101 -6.04 -12.48 11.68
CA VAL A 101 -6.34 -13.92 11.74
C VAL A 101 -6.01 -14.49 13.11
N GLY A 102 -4.83 -14.17 13.67
CA GLY A 102 -4.40 -14.62 14.99
C GLY A 102 -5.31 -14.15 16.13
N LEU A 103 -5.98 -13.00 15.96
CA LEU A 103 -6.97 -12.47 16.90
C LEU A 103 -8.40 -13.00 16.64
N GLY A 104 -8.62 -13.81 15.60
CA GLY A 104 -9.96 -14.25 15.20
C GLY A 104 -10.85 -13.12 14.67
N LEU A 105 -10.24 -12.01 14.22
CA LEU A 105 -10.94 -10.85 13.67
C LEU A 105 -11.13 -10.99 12.17
N TYR A 106 -12.29 -10.55 11.69
CA TYR A 106 -12.66 -10.58 10.27
C TYR A 106 -13.49 -9.35 9.91
N THR A 107 -13.60 -9.06 8.61
CA THR A 107 -14.47 -7.98 8.12
C THR A 107 -15.91 -8.25 8.53
N SER A 108 -16.49 -7.33 9.33
CA SER A 108 -17.90 -7.41 9.73
C SER A 108 -18.82 -7.59 8.52
N LYS A 109 -19.75 -8.55 8.62
CA LYS A 109 -20.82 -8.76 7.64
C LYS A 109 -22.15 -8.16 8.05
N HIS A 110 -22.11 -7.25 9.02
CA HIS A 110 -23.22 -6.42 9.42
C HIS A 110 -23.04 -5.00 8.89
N GLY A 111 -24.05 -4.46 8.20
CA GLY A 111 -24.04 -3.10 7.66
C GLY A 111 -23.21 -2.95 6.37
N ASP A 112 -22.32 -1.97 6.35
CA ASP A 112 -21.69 -1.43 5.14
C ASP A 112 -20.85 -2.44 4.35
N LEU A 113 -20.27 -3.44 5.03
CA LEU A 113 -19.40 -4.46 4.44
C LEU A 113 -20.05 -5.86 4.40
N ALA A 114 -21.38 -5.92 4.53
CA ALA A 114 -22.18 -7.12 4.29
C ALA A 114 -21.96 -7.67 2.87
N TYR A 115 -22.34 -8.94 2.66
CA TYR A 115 -22.25 -9.54 1.34
C TYR A 115 -23.10 -8.78 0.30
N PRO A 116 -22.66 -8.72 -0.97
CA PRO A 116 -23.46 -8.14 -2.03
C PRO A 116 -24.85 -8.78 -2.09
N ARG A 117 -25.89 -7.98 -2.28
CA ARG A 117 -27.26 -8.50 -2.45
C ARG A 117 -27.35 -9.34 -3.73
N PRO A 118 -28.08 -10.47 -3.71
CA PRO A 118 -28.33 -11.26 -4.91
C PRO A 118 -28.91 -10.39 -6.03
N LYS A 119 -28.30 -10.49 -7.21
CA LYS A 119 -28.77 -9.86 -8.44
C LYS A 119 -28.17 -10.59 -9.64
N ALA A 120 -28.86 -10.51 -10.77
CA ALA A 120 -28.29 -10.94 -12.04
C ALA A 120 -27.08 -10.08 -12.41
N PHE A 121 -25.96 -10.73 -12.68
CA PHE A 121 -24.78 -10.11 -13.28
C PHE A 121 -24.79 -10.39 -14.79
N THR A 122 -24.26 -9.47 -15.59
CA THR A 122 -24.21 -9.61 -17.05
C THR A 122 -22.77 -9.65 -17.57
N GLY A 123 -22.59 -10.06 -18.82
CA GLY A 123 -21.28 -10.13 -19.48
C GLY A 123 -20.34 -11.12 -18.79
N LYS A 124 -19.06 -10.73 -18.62
CA LYS A 124 -18.01 -11.58 -18.04
C LYS A 124 -18.24 -12.01 -16.58
N PHE A 125 -19.23 -11.42 -15.91
CA PHE A 125 -19.57 -11.72 -14.53
C PHE A 125 -20.86 -12.53 -14.38
N ALA A 126 -21.49 -12.98 -15.48
CA ALA A 126 -22.75 -13.71 -15.42
C ALA A 126 -22.70 -14.95 -14.51
N GLY A 127 -21.55 -15.63 -14.42
CA GLY A 127 -21.32 -16.76 -13.51
C GLY A 127 -21.30 -16.42 -12.01
N LEU A 128 -21.33 -15.13 -11.63
CA LEU A 128 -21.49 -14.67 -10.26
C LEU A 128 -22.95 -14.37 -9.88
N THR A 129 -23.89 -14.61 -10.80
CA THR A 129 -25.32 -14.47 -10.55
C THR A 129 -25.75 -15.42 -9.43
N ASP A 130 -26.49 -14.87 -8.47
CA ASP A 130 -27.05 -15.58 -7.32
C ASP A 130 -26.01 -16.41 -6.53
N LEU A 131 -24.76 -15.93 -6.50
CA LEU A 131 -23.67 -16.59 -5.74
C LEU A 131 -24.06 -16.70 -4.26
N ALA A 132 -24.19 -17.93 -3.79
CA ALA A 132 -24.43 -18.23 -2.38
C ALA A 132 -23.14 -18.02 -1.58
N LEU A 133 -23.04 -16.89 -0.89
CA LEU A 133 -21.93 -16.59 0.03
C LEU A 133 -22.28 -17.05 1.44
N PRO A 134 -21.33 -17.64 2.19
CA PRO A 134 -21.60 -18.18 3.52
C PRO A 134 -22.06 -17.06 4.46
N LEU A 135 -23.30 -17.13 4.93
CA LEU A 135 -23.91 -16.13 5.83
C LEU A 135 -23.28 -16.10 7.23
N LYS A 136 -22.40 -17.05 7.55
CA LYS A 136 -21.70 -17.16 8.83
C LYS A 136 -20.20 -17.39 8.59
N PRO A 137 -19.31 -16.79 9.38
CA PRO A 137 -17.96 -17.32 9.49
C PRO A 137 -18.10 -18.77 9.96
N SER A 138 -17.55 -19.71 9.21
CA SER A 138 -17.30 -21.05 9.72
C SER A 138 -16.51 -20.89 11.02
N THR A 139 -17.11 -21.26 12.14
CA THR A 139 -16.39 -21.53 13.39
C THR A 139 -15.20 -22.41 13.03
N LEU A 140 -13.99 -21.85 13.13
CA LEU A 140 -12.77 -22.63 13.30
C LEU A 140 -12.79 -23.27 14.69
#